data_AF-A0A7K1SUR0-F1
#
_entry.id   AF-A0A7K1SUR0-F1
#
_cell.length_a   1.000
_cell.length_b   1.000
_cell.length_c   1.000
_cell.angle_alpha   90.00
_cell.angle_beta   90.00
_cell.angle_gamma   90.00
#
_symmetry.space_group_name_H-M   'P 1'
#
loop_
_entity.id
_entity.type
_entity.pdbx_description
1 polymer ?
#
loop_
_entity_poly.entity_id
_entity_poly.type
_entity_poly.pdbx_seq_one_letter_code
_entity_poly.pdbx_strand_id
1 'polypeptide(L)'
;MIDNLLFIDTEASGLPKKWNAPYSKVNNWPFSVQISWLIYNRNGNLIKQEDHYIKDNDFKISPAAQDIHGITREFLNEHGELRHEVMELLAKDMELYRPLMIGHFMELDFHVLSADFFRSGVENPISNMKMFCTMIATKRLADNTQHKYLRLGDLYQLLFKTPLLHQHNALTDAAATAECYFELIKRGEIDEEYILKQQSLKSYEHPFNRFIGWAVVILILLLLLIILLTYRGTT
;
A
#
# COMPACT_ATOMS: atom_id res chain seq x y z
N MET A 1 6.66 3.14 -20.87
CA MET A 1 7.72 2.76 -19.91
C MET A 1 7.32 3.31 -18.56
N ILE A 2 7.76 2.67 -17.47
CA ILE A 2 7.59 3.21 -16.11
C ILE A 2 8.86 4.02 -15.84
N ASP A 3 8.74 5.34 -15.82
CA ASP A 3 9.92 6.22 -15.72
C ASP A 3 10.22 6.64 -14.27
N ASN A 4 9.20 6.60 -13.40
CA ASN A 4 9.28 6.96 -11.99
C ASN A 4 8.87 5.79 -11.09
N LEU A 5 9.53 5.71 -9.95
CA LEU A 5 9.32 4.72 -8.91
C LEU A 5 8.98 5.48 -7.62
N LEU A 6 7.96 5.05 -6.90
CA LEU A 6 7.57 5.62 -5.61
C LEU A 6 7.68 4.51 -4.56
N PHE A 7 8.64 4.64 -3.67
CA PHE A 7 8.81 3.76 -2.52
C PHE A 7 8.05 4.35 -1.34
N ILE A 8 7.16 3.58 -0.74
CA ILE A 8 6.29 4.03 0.34
C ILE A 8 6.24 3.02 1.45
N ASP A 9 6.12 3.53 2.67
CA ASP A 9 5.87 2.77 3.87
C ASP A 9 4.99 3.61 4.81
N THR A 10 4.27 2.94 5.71
CA THR A 10 3.40 3.56 6.69
C THR A 10 3.59 2.94 8.06
N GLU A 11 3.76 3.80 9.07
CA GLU A 11 3.49 3.37 10.44
C GLU A 11 2.00 3.52 10.72
N ALA A 12 1.39 2.48 11.28
CA ALA A 12 -0.05 2.43 11.49
C ALA A 12 -0.39 2.35 12.99
N SER A 13 -1.54 2.92 13.36
CA SER A 13 -2.04 2.94 14.75
C SER A 13 -2.35 1.54 15.33
N GLY A 14 -2.27 0.49 14.51
CA GLY A 14 -2.57 -0.90 14.83
C GLY A 14 -2.69 -1.76 13.57
N LEU A 15 -3.34 -2.92 13.69
CA LEU A 15 -3.57 -3.84 12.57
C LEU A 15 -5.04 -3.81 12.11
N PRO A 16 -5.31 -4.11 10.82
CA PRO A 16 -6.67 -4.25 10.35
C PRO A 16 -7.38 -5.43 11.02
N LYS A 17 -8.65 -5.24 11.39
CA LYS A 17 -9.48 -6.32 11.99
C LYS A 17 -9.92 -7.34 10.94
N LYS A 18 -10.27 -6.87 9.75
CA LYS A 18 -10.66 -7.69 8.59
C LYS A 18 -10.14 -7.05 7.30
N TRP A 19 -9.37 -7.82 6.55
CA TRP A 19 -8.75 -7.38 5.29
C TRP A 19 -9.74 -7.15 4.14
N ASN A 20 -10.98 -7.62 4.26
CA ASN A 20 -12.02 -7.50 3.22
C ASN A 20 -13.12 -6.50 3.57
N ALA A 21 -12.99 -5.70 4.63
CA ALA A 21 -14.02 -4.74 5.00
C ALA A 21 -13.98 -3.49 4.11
N PRO A 22 -15.11 -2.86 3.77
CA PRO A 22 -15.12 -1.59 3.06
C PRO A 22 -14.40 -0.50 3.87
N TYR A 23 -13.74 0.45 3.19
CA TYR A 23 -13.01 1.54 3.84
C TYR A 23 -13.93 2.48 4.65
N SER A 24 -15.22 2.52 4.33
CA SER A 24 -16.24 3.21 5.14
C SER A 24 -16.41 2.63 6.55
N LYS A 25 -15.91 1.41 6.80
CA LYS A 25 -15.90 0.83 8.14
C LYS A 25 -14.70 1.34 8.93
N VAL A 26 -14.76 2.59 9.39
CA VAL A 26 -13.68 3.31 10.06
C VAL A 26 -12.96 2.50 11.15
N ASN A 27 -13.72 1.81 12.01
CA ASN A 27 -13.19 1.01 13.13
C ASN A 27 -12.53 -0.33 12.74
N ASN A 28 -12.47 -0.66 11.44
CA ASN A 28 -11.84 -1.86 10.92
C ASN A 28 -10.37 -1.63 10.56
N TRP A 29 -10.10 -0.54 9.86
CA TRP A 29 -8.79 -0.20 9.31
C TRP A 29 -8.03 0.65 10.32
N PRO A 30 -6.71 0.43 10.50
CA PRO A 30 -5.92 1.34 11.32
C PRO A 30 -5.77 2.69 10.59
N PHE A 31 -5.17 3.64 11.28
CA PHE A 31 -4.88 4.98 10.76
C PHE A 31 -3.37 5.09 10.57
N SER A 32 -2.91 5.75 9.51
CA SER A 32 -1.49 6.08 9.43
C SER A 32 -1.14 7.05 10.56
N VAL A 33 -0.01 6.80 11.22
CA VAL A 33 0.62 7.73 12.18
C VAL A 33 1.84 8.41 11.55
N GLN A 34 2.51 7.73 10.63
CA GLN A 34 3.57 8.26 9.77
C GLN A 34 3.35 7.74 8.35
N ILE A 35 3.55 8.61 7.36
CA ILE A 35 3.54 8.26 5.94
C ILE A 35 4.79 8.86 5.34
N SER A 36 5.62 8.02 4.72
CA SER A 36 6.85 8.49 4.08
C SER A 36 6.94 7.91 2.68
N TRP A 37 7.34 8.73 1.72
CA TRP A 37 7.56 8.25 0.36
C TRP A 37 8.77 8.89 -0.30
N LEU A 38 9.42 8.11 -1.15
CA LEU A 38 10.57 8.53 -1.92
C LEU A 38 10.31 8.28 -3.40
N ILE A 39 10.56 9.29 -4.22
CA ILE A 39 10.39 9.23 -5.66
C ILE A 39 11.76 9.15 -6.30
N TYR A 40 11.98 8.09 -7.07
CA TYR A 40 13.20 7.87 -7.84
C TYR A 40 12.89 7.85 -9.33
N ASN A 41 13.83 8.30 -10.15
CA ASN A 41 13.80 7.92 -11.56
C ASN A 41 14.29 6.47 -11.75
N ARG A 42 14.00 5.91 -12.93
CA ARG A 42 14.47 4.58 -13.36
C ARG A 42 15.99 4.34 -13.25
N ASN A 43 16.81 5.40 -13.20
CA ASN A 43 18.26 5.31 -13.10
C ASN A 43 18.74 5.25 -11.64
N GLY A 44 17.83 5.22 -10.67
CA GLY A 44 18.18 5.15 -9.25
C GLY A 44 18.52 6.49 -8.60
N ASN A 45 18.20 7.62 -9.24
CA ASN A 45 18.38 8.93 -8.62
C ASN A 45 17.12 9.34 -7.85
N LEU A 46 17.30 9.73 -6.59
CA LEU A 46 16.25 10.33 -5.77
C LEU A 46 15.85 11.70 -6.34
N ILE A 47 14.57 11.86 -6.63
CA ILE A 47 13.95 13.10 -7.12
C ILE A 47 13.31 13.86 -5.96
N LYS A 48 12.58 13.14 -5.10
CA LYS A 48 11.77 13.73 -4.03
C LYS A 48 11.72 12.78 -2.84
N GLN A 49 11.68 13.34 -1.65
CA GLN A 49 11.49 12.62 -0.40
C GLN A 49 10.51 13.42 0.46
N GLU A 50 9.55 12.73 1.05
CA GLU A 50 8.53 13.28 1.92
C GLU A 50 8.38 12.38 3.15
N ASP A 51 8.19 12.98 4.31
CA ASP A 51 8.09 12.30 5.60
C ASP A 51 7.13 13.07 6.51
N HIS A 52 5.95 12.51 6.74
CA HIS A 52 4.86 13.21 7.41
C HIS A 52 4.28 12.39 8.54
N TYR A 53 3.92 13.08 9.62
CA TYR A 53 3.23 12.51 10.77
C TYR A 53 1.78 13.02 10.82
N ILE A 54 0.82 12.17 11.19
CA ILE A 54 -0.61 12.54 11.15
C ILE A 54 -1.11 12.90 12.55
N LYS A 55 -1.57 14.15 12.75
CA LYS A 55 -2.00 14.63 14.08
C LYS A 55 -3.49 14.49 14.40
N ASP A 56 -4.32 14.09 13.45
CA ASP A 56 -5.76 13.99 13.65
C ASP A 56 -6.10 13.19 14.92
N ASN A 57 -7.01 13.71 15.73
CA ASN A 57 -7.37 13.16 17.04
C ASN A 57 -8.62 12.25 16.98
N ASP A 58 -8.92 11.71 15.80
CA ASP A 58 -10.04 10.80 15.53
C ASP A 58 -9.69 9.31 15.73
N PHE A 59 -8.49 9.00 16.23
CA PHE A 59 -8.05 7.64 16.48
C PHE A 59 -7.18 7.50 17.74
N LYS A 60 -7.00 6.26 18.20
CA LYS A 60 -6.06 5.89 19.26
C LYS A 60 -4.97 4.99 18.69
N ILE A 61 -3.74 5.21 19.13
CA ILE A 61 -2.61 4.32 18.86
C ILE A 61 -2.72 3.16 19.84
N SER A 62 -2.71 1.93 19.32
CA SER A 62 -2.68 0.76 20.19
C SER A 62 -1.32 0.64 20.89
N PRO A 63 -1.27 0.17 22.16
CA PRO A 63 0.01 -0.01 22.86
C PRO A 63 1.01 -0.85 22.05
N ALA A 64 0.55 -1.93 21.42
CA ALA A 64 1.40 -2.78 20.60
C ALA A 64 1.99 -2.05 19.37
N ALA A 65 1.26 -1.14 18.74
CA ALA A 65 1.80 -0.33 17.65
C ALA A 65 2.83 0.67 18.17
N GLN A 66 2.49 1.37 19.26
CA GLN A 66 3.41 2.33 19.90
C GLN A 66 4.70 1.66 20.39
N ASP A 67 4.64 0.43 20.91
CA ASP A 67 5.83 -0.32 21.33
C ASP A 67 6.74 -0.68 20.14
N ILE A 68 6.18 -0.78 18.93
CA ILE A 68 6.90 -1.08 17.69
C ILE A 68 7.55 0.20 17.13
N HIS A 69 6.78 1.26 16.88
CA HIS A 69 7.24 2.46 16.18
C HIS A 69 7.64 3.64 17.08
N GLY A 70 7.34 3.58 18.38
CA GLY A 70 7.69 4.61 19.38
C GLY A 70 6.89 5.93 19.32
N ILE A 71 6.23 6.24 18.21
CA ILE A 71 5.42 7.46 18.02
C ILE A 71 4.29 7.58 19.05
N THR A 72 4.30 8.66 19.83
CA THR A 72 3.30 8.96 20.86
C THR A 72 2.26 9.98 20.39
N ARG A 73 1.15 10.11 21.14
CA ARG A 73 0.14 11.14 20.86
C ARG A 73 0.71 12.54 21.06
N GLU A 74 1.55 12.72 22.06
CA GLU A 74 2.22 13.99 22.37
C GLU A 74 3.12 14.41 21.19
N PHE A 75 3.89 13.46 20.64
CA PHE A 75 4.73 13.69 19.46
C PHE A 75 3.89 14.11 18.24
N LEU A 76 2.79 13.40 17.95
CA LEU A 76 1.92 13.74 16.83
C LEU A 76 1.29 15.13 16.97
N ASN A 77 0.93 15.54 18.19
CA ASN A 77 0.37 16.87 18.42
C ASN A 77 1.38 18.00 18.17
N GLU A 78 2.68 17.75 18.43
CA GLU A 78 3.75 18.73 18.26
C GLU A 78 4.27 18.77 16.81
N HIS A 79 4.43 17.62 16.18
CA HIS A 79 5.14 17.49 14.90
C HIS A 79 4.24 17.09 13.73
N GLY A 80 2.98 16.76 13.97
CA GLY A 80 2.10 16.24 12.94
C GLY A 80 1.34 17.29 12.13
N GLU A 81 0.88 16.84 10.97
CA GLU A 81 0.13 17.55 9.96
C GLU A 81 -1.28 16.97 9.82
N LEU A 82 -2.19 17.72 9.20
CA LEU A 82 -3.54 17.22 8.98
C LEU A 82 -3.50 16.13 7.90
N ARG A 83 -4.20 15.02 8.16
CA ARG A 83 -4.33 13.91 7.21
C ARG A 83 -4.70 14.39 5.82
N HIS A 84 -5.66 15.30 5.72
CA HIS A 84 -6.12 15.84 4.44
C HIS A 84 -4.98 16.48 3.64
N GLU A 85 -4.14 17.31 4.25
CA GLU A 85 -3.02 17.99 3.59
C GLU A 85 -1.98 16.98 3.08
N VAL A 86 -1.65 15.97 3.90
CA VAL A 86 -0.69 14.92 3.53
C VAL A 86 -1.25 14.04 2.40
N MET A 87 -2.54 13.68 2.45
CA MET A 87 -3.16 12.88 1.39
C MET A 87 -3.27 13.65 0.07
N GLU A 88 -3.55 14.97 0.10
CA GLU A 88 -3.53 15.81 -1.10
C GLU A 88 -2.13 15.88 -1.73
N LEU A 89 -1.10 16.05 -0.89
CA LEU A 89 0.29 16.09 -1.34
C LEU A 89 0.71 14.76 -1.99
N LEU A 90 0.38 13.64 -1.34
CA LEU A 90 0.64 12.30 -1.86
C LEU A 90 -0.10 12.07 -3.19
N ALA A 91 -1.38 12.43 -3.28
CA ALA A 91 -2.16 12.31 -4.52
C ALA A 91 -1.56 13.12 -5.66
N LYS A 92 -1.13 14.35 -5.38
CA LYS A 92 -0.50 15.24 -6.36
C LYS A 92 0.80 14.67 -6.90
N ASP A 93 1.65 14.13 -6.03
CA ASP A 93 2.88 13.45 -6.45
C ASP A 93 2.57 12.20 -7.29
N MET A 94 1.61 11.40 -6.83
CA MET A 94 1.13 10.23 -7.56
C MET A 94 0.64 10.57 -8.98
N GLU A 95 -0.11 11.66 -9.13
CA GLU A 95 -0.57 12.15 -10.43
C GLU A 95 0.56 12.70 -11.31
N LEU A 96 1.46 13.48 -10.73
CA LEU A 96 2.56 14.14 -11.42
C LEU A 96 3.56 13.12 -11.97
N TYR A 97 3.98 12.16 -11.14
CA TYR A 97 5.05 11.22 -11.48
C TYR A 97 4.53 9.94 -12.14
N ARG A 98 3.25 9.61 -11.96
CA ARG A 98 2.62 8.36 -12.43
C ARG A 98 3.50 7.12 -12.15
N PRO A 99 3.93 6.91 -10.90
CA PRO A 99 4.99 5.96 -10.59
C PRO A 99 4.49 4.50 -10.57
N LEU A 100 5.44 3.56 -10.58
CA LEU A 100 5.23 2.25 -9.95
C LEU A 100 5.35 2.43 -8.44
N MET A 101 4.28 2.10 -7.70
CA MET A 101 4.33 2.08 -6.24
C MET A 101 5.05 0.83 -5.75
N ILE A 102 5.98 0.98 -4.80
CA ILE A 102 6.82 -0.10 -4.30
C ILE A 102 6.84 -0.05 -2.77
N GLY A 103 6.67 -1.21 -2.14
CA GLY A 103 6.71 -1.35 -0.68
C GLY A 103 7.21 -2.73 -0.26
N HIS A 104 7.47 -2.91 1.04
CA HIS A 104 7.78 -4.21 1.63
C HIS A 104 6.63 -4.65 2.53
N PHE A 105 5.79 -5.57 2.03
CA PHE A 105 4.43 -5.85 2.53
C PHE A 105 3.37 -4.82 2.09
N MET A 106 3.47 -4.38 0.83
CA MET A 106 2.60 -3.40 0.15
C MET A 106 1.07 -3.60 0.31
N GLU A 107 0.59 -4.81 0.65
CA GLU A 107 -0.83 -5.04 0.97
C GLU A 107 -1.31 -4.16 2.12
N LEU A 108 -0.49 -4.05 3.17
CA LEU A 108 -0.83 -3.28 4.35
C LEU A 108 -0.92 -1.80 3.98
N ASP A 109 0.15 -1.24 3.42
CA ASP A 109 0.20 0.17 3.01
C ASP A 109 -0.92 0.53 2.04
N PHE A 110 -1.20 -0.33 1.06
CA PHE A 110 -2.31 -0.15 0.12
C PHE A 110 -3.63 0.09 0.85
N HIS A 111 -3.94 -0.76 1.83
CA HIS A 111 -5.20 -0.68 2.55
C HIS A 111 -5.25 0.46 3.57
N VAL A 112 -4.15 0.71 4.28
CA VAL A 112 -4.05 1.81 5.25
C VAL A 112 -4.20 3.16 4.52
N LEU A 113 -3.43 3.37 3.46
CA LEU A 113 -3.50 4.60 2.65
C LEU A 113 -4.87 4.74 1.97
N SER A 114 -5.44 3.65 1.44
CA SER A 114 -6.78 3.72 0.85
C SER A 114 -7.86 4.10 1.87
N ALA A 115 -7.72 3.66 3.12
CA ALA A 115 -8.59 4.08 4.20
C ALA A 115 -8.38 5.56 4.57
N ASP A 116 -7.14 6.05 4.56
CA ASP A 116 -6.84 7.46 4.82
C ASP A 116 -7.25 8.40 3.69
N PHE A 117 -7.17 7.98 2.43
CA PHE A 117 -7.80 8.67 1.30
C PHE A 117 -9.31 8.78 1.51
N PHE A 118 -9.96 7.68 1.88
CA PHE A 118 -11.39 7.69 2.17
C PHE A 118 -11.74 8.66 3.32
N ARG A 119 -10.96 8.67 4.41
CA ARG A 119 -11.18 9.54 5.58
C ARG A 119 -10.93 11.02 5.29
N SER A 120 -9.95 11.32 4.44
CA SER A 120 -9.58 12.69 4.08
C SER A 120 -10.51 13.32 3.04
N GLY A 121 -11.35 12.53 2.38
CA GLY A 121 -12.20 12.98 1.29
C GLY A 121 -11.44 13.23 -0.02
N VAL A 122 -10.15 12.93 -0.08
CA VAL A 122 -9.32 13.02 -1.28
C VAL A 122 -9.57 11.79 -2.15
N GLU A 123 -9.72 11.99 -3.47
CA GLU A 123 -9.89 10.88 -4.41
C GLU A 123 -8.69 9.92 -4.31
N ASN A 124 -8.94 8.62 -4.26
CA ASN A 124 -7.90 7.61 -4.07
C ASN A 124 -7.25 7.19 -5.41
N PRO A 125 -6.04 7.67 -5.75
CA PRO A 125 -5.40 7.30 -7.01
C PRO A 125 -4.82 5.88 -7.00
N ILE A 126 -4.59 5.28 -5.83
CA ILE A 126 -3.87 4.00 -5.66
C ILE A 126 -4.59 2.85 -6.39
N SER A 127 -5.92 2.89 -6.43
CA SER A 127 -6.74 1.85 -7.07
C SER A 127 -6.36 1.56 -8.54
N ASN A 128 -5.86 2.58 -9.24
CA ASN A 128 -5.47 2.50 -10.65
C ASN A 128 -3.96 2.35 -10.86
N MET A 129 -3.17 2.36 -9.79
CA MET A 129 -1.71 2.27 -9.88
C MET A 129 -1.22 0.85 -10.07
N LYS A 130 -0.02 0.76 -10.64
CA LYS A 130 0.80 -0.46 -10.61
C LYS A 130 1.53 -0.50 -9.28
N MET A 131 1.63 -1.69 -8.70
CA MET A 131 2.22 -1.91 -7.39
C MET A 131 3.19 -3.07 -7.41
N PHE A 132 4.29 -2.96 -6.68
CA PHE A 132 5.29 -4.02 -6.54
C PHE A 132 5.67 -4.20 -5.07
N CYS A 133 5.57 -5.43 -4.59
CA CYS A 133 5.89 -5.82 -3.24
C CYS A 133 7.20 -6.61 -3.25
N THR A 134 8.25 -6.04 -2.62
CA THR A 134 9.55 -6.70 -2.52
C THR A 134 9.46 -7.97 -1.69
N MET A 135 8.66 -7.99 -0.61
CA MET A 135 8.39 -9.19 0.21
C MET A 135 7.87 -10.38 -0.62
N ILE A 136 6.95 -10.13 -1.56
CA ILE A 136 6.42 -11.17 -2.46
C ILE A 136 7.51 -11.61 -3.45
N ALA A 137 8.24 -10.64 -4.02
CA ALA A 137 9.29 -10.90 -5.00
C ALA A 137 10.43 -11.76 -4.44
N THR A 138 10.74 -11.60 -3.15
CA THR A 138 11.83 -12.31 -2.48
C THR A 138 11.37 -13.57 -1.76
N LYS A 139 10.13 -14.02 -1.98
CA LYS A 139 9.60 -15.24 -1.35
C LYS A 139 10.51 -16.46 -1.56
N ARG A 140 11.06 -16.64 -2.77
CA ARG A 140 12.00 -17.75 -3.08
C ARG A 140 13.31 -17.68 -2.28
N LEU A 141 13.70 -16.49 -1.84
CA LEU A 141 14.90 -16.29 -1.02
C LEU A 141 14.63 -16.66 0.45
N ALA A 142 13.36 -16.83 0.84
CA ALA A 142 12.94 -17.24 2.17
C ALA A 142 12.92 -18.77 2.35
N ASP A 143 13.14 -19.58 1.31
CA ASP A 143 12.94 -21.04 1.31
C ASP A 143 13.82 -21.79 2.34
N ASN A 144 14.89 -21.16 2.84
CA ASN A 144 15.76 -21.69 3.90
C ASN A 144 15.48 -21.09 5.30
N THR A 145 14.39 -20.35 5.45
CA THR A 145 14.00 -19.72 6.72
C THR A 145 12.74 -20.38 7.28
N GLN A 146 12.52 -20.26 8.59
CA GLN A 146 11.30 -20.78 9.23
C GLN A 146 10.03 -20.07 8.72
N HIS A 147 10.18 -18.93 8.05
CA HIS A 147 9.09 -18.08 7.60
C HIS A 147 8.92 -18.13 6.09
N LYS A 148 7.67 -18.05 5.64
CA LYS A 148 7.33 -18.06 4.20
C LYS A 148 7.79 -16.78 3.48
N TYR A 149 8.06 -15.71 4.22
CA TYR A 149 8.47 -14.40 3.72
C TYR A 149 9.55 -13.83 4.63
N LEU A 150 10.50 -13.11 4.03
CA LEU A 150 11.52 -12.34 4.77
C LEU A 150 10.88 -11.06 5.29
N ARG A 151 11.24 -10.63 6.51
CA ARG A 151 10.98 -9.26 6.96
C ARG A 151 11.93 -8.30 6.23
N LEU A 152 11.64 -7.00 6.24
CA LEU A 152 12.48 -6.01 5.55
C LEU A 152 13.93 -6.06 6.05
N GLY A 153 14.12 -6.07 7.38
CA GLY A 153 15.44 -6.20 7.98
C GLY A 153 16.18 -7.50 7.60
N ASP A 154 15.46 -8.62 7.45
CA ASP A 154 16.04 -9.89 7.04
C ASP A 154 16.48 -9.85 5.56
N LEU A 155 15.64 -9.27 4.69
CA LEU A 155 15.98 -9.05 3.30
C LEU A 155 17.20 -8.13 3.16
N TYR A 156 17.19 -7.02 3.90
CA TYR A 156 18.29 -6.06 3.90
C TYR A 156 19.60 -6.72 4.35
N GLN A 157 19.58 -7.46 5.46
CA GLN A 157 20.74 -8.22 5.95
C GLN A 157 21.21 -9.29 4.94
N LEU A 158 20.28 -9.94 4.24
CA LEU A 158 20.61 -10.92 3.21
C LEU A 158 21.34 -10.27 2.02
N LEU A 159 20.87 -9.10 1.57
CA LEU A 159 21.42 -8.37 0.45
C LEU A 159 22.75 -7.69 0.81
N PHE A 160 22.81 -6.93 1.89
CA PHE A 160 23.94 -6.04 2.20
C PHE A 160 24.93 -6.60 3.23
N LYS A 161 24.60 -7.74 3.86
CA LYS A 161 25.41 -8.35 4.94
C LYS A 161 25.57 -7.46 6.18
N THR A 162 24.67 -6.50 6.36
CA THR A 162 24.60 -5.60 7.51
C THR A 162 23.16 -5.48 8.01
N PRO A 163 22.94 -5.29 9.32
CA PRO A 163 21.58 -5.18 9.85
C PRO A 163 20.94 -3.84 9.44
N LEU A 164 19.63 -3.85 9.22
CA LEU A 164 18.86 -2.62 9.07
C LEU A 164 18.66 -1.97 10.44
N LEU A 165 19.12 -0.73 10.58
CA LEU A 165 18.98 0.08 11.79
C LEU A 165 17.70 0.92 11.70
N HIS A 166 17.14 1.31 12.85
CA HIS A 166 15.97 2.21 12.93
C HIS A 166 14.72 1.70 12.19
N GLN A 167 14.51 0.39 12.18
CA GLN A 167 13.25 -0.22 11.72
C GLN A 167 12.06 0.34 12.48
N HIS A 168 10.88 0.29 11.84
CA HIS A 168 9.64 0.85 12.36
C HIS A 168 9.64 2.39 12.37
N ASN A 169 10.25 2.94 11.33
CA ASN A 169 10.18 4.33 10.94
C ASN A 169 9.94 4.33 9.43
N ALA A 170 8.79 4.84 9.00
CA ALA A 170 8.35 4.71 7.61
C ALA A 170 9.37 5.27 6.61
N LEU A 171 10.07 6.37 6.93
CA LEU A 171 11.10 6.92 6.05
C LEU A 171 12.29 5.97 5.90
N THR A 172 12.77 5.40 7.01
CA THR A 172 13.87 4.43 7.02
C THR A 172 13.48 3.17 6.24
N ASP A 173 12.27 2.66 6.47
CA ASP A 173 11.79 1.43 5.85
C ASP A 173 11.49 1.62 4.34
N ALA A 174 10.96 2.77 3.93
CA ALA A 174 10.81 3.13 2.52
C ALA A 174 12.16 3.29 1.81
N ALA A 175 13.16 3.91 2.46
CA ALA A 175 14.52 4.03 1.92
C ALA A 175 15.21 2.67 1.79
N ALA A 176 15.13 1.83 2.83
CA ALA A 176 15.66 0.48 2.80
C ALA A 176 14.97 -0.39 1.75
N THR A 177 13.67 -0.20 1.54
CA THR A 177 12.93 -0.84 0.44
C THR A 177 13.45 -0.42 -0.92
N ALA A 178 13.77 0.87 -1.11
CA ALA A 178 14.38 1.37 -2.33
C ALA A 178 15.74 0.71 -2.60
N GLU A 179 16.61 0.68 -1.59
CA GLU A 179 17.92 0.02 -1.69
C GLU A 179 17.78 -1.46 -2.04
N CYS A 180 16.89 -2.18 -1.35
CA CYS A 180 16.62 -3.58 -1.64
C CYS A 180 16.13 -3.78 -3.07
N TYR A 181 15.20 -2.95 -3.55
CA TYR A 181 14.67 -3.03 -4.91
C TYR A 181 15.78 -2.87 -5.96
N PHE A 182 16.61 -1.83 -5.84
CA PHE A 182 17.69 -1.60 -6.81
C PHE A 182 18.76 -2.68 -6.77
N GLU A 183 19.09 -3.20 -5.58
CA GLU A 183 20.04 -4.31 -5.47
C GLU A 183 19.47 -5.62 -6.05
N LEU A 184 18.17 -5.88 -5.89
CA LEU A 184 17.50 -7.02 -6.54
C LEU A 184 17.54 -6.91 -8.06
N ILE A 185 17.29 -5.73 -8.63
CA ILE A 185 17.42 -5.46 -10.07
C ILE A 185 18.87 -5.72 -10.53
N LYS A 186 19.84 -5.15 -9.81
CA LYS A 186 21.27 -5.27 -10.12
C LYS A 186 21.76 -6.73 -10.09
N ARG A 187 21.21 -7.56 -9.21
CA ARG A 187 21.51 -9.01 -9.13
C ARG A 187 20.78 -9.86 -10.16
N GLY A 188 19.83 -9.28 -10.91
CA GLY A 188 18.95 -10.03 -11.81
C GLY A 188 17.95 -10.91 -11.05
N GLU A 189 17.68 -10.60 -9.77
CA GLU A 189 16.69 -11.32 -8.96
C GLU A 189 15.27 -10.94 -9.39
N ILE A 190 15.09 -9.71 -9.88
CA ILE A 190 13.84 -9.19 -10.45
C ILE A 190 14.17 -8.42 -11.73
N ASP A 191 13.22 -8.38 -12.66
CA ASP A 191 13.28 -7.65 -13.92
C ASP A 191 11.90 -7.09 -14.30
N GLU A 192 11.80 -6.43 -15.46
CA GLU A 192 10.52 -5.88 -15.93
C GLU A 192 9.43 -6.94 -16.10
N GLU A 193 9.78 -8.14 -16.57
CA GLU A 193 8.83 -9.25 -16.74
C GLU A 193 8.27 -9.68 -15.38
N TYR A 194 9.13 -9.81 -14.38
CA TYR A 194 8.73 -10.18 -13.02
C TYR A 194 7.84 -9.11 -12.38
N ILE A 195 8.17 -7.81 -12.56
CA ILE A 195 7.34 -6.70 -12.09
C ILE A 195 5.95 -6.73 -12.74
N LEU A 196 5.88 -6.97 -14.06
CA LEU A 196 4.61 -7.09 -14.79
C LEU A 196 3.80 -8.30 -14.34
N LYS A 197 4.47 -9.43 -14.10
CA LYS A 197 3.83 -10.64 -13.56
C LYS A 197 3.20 -10.40 -12.20
N GLN A 198 3.82 -9.58 -11.33
CA GLN A 198 3.20 -9.26 -10.05
C GLN A 198 1.93 -8.40 -10.20
N GLN A 199 1.81 -7.61 -11.28
CA GLN A 199 0.59 -6.84 -11.54
C GLN A 199 -0.62 -7.73 -11.87
N SER A 200 -0.41 -8.87 -12.51
CA SER A 200 -1.50 -9.80 -12.83
C SER A 200 -1.94 -10.63 -11.62
N LEU A 201 -1.13 -10.67 -10.57
CA LEU A 201 -1.45 -11.30 -9.30
C LEU A 201 -2.30 -10.41 -8.38
N LYS A 202 -2.76 -9.23 -8.86
CA LYS A 202 -3.57 -8.25 -8.11
C LYS A 202 -4.57 -8.93 -7.18
N SER A 203 -4.18 -9.09 -5.92
CA SER A 203 -5.00 -9.67 -4.85
C SER A 203 -5.70 -8.60 -4.02
N TYR A 204 -5.33 -7.33 -4.18
CA TYR A 204 -5.90 -6.20 -3.45
C TYR A 204 -7.12 -5.66 -4.21
N GLU A 205 -8.15 -6.48 -4.32
CA GLU A 205 -9.44 -6.02 -4.82
C GLU A 205 -10.04 -5.02 -3.81
N HIS A 206 -10.38 -3.84 -4.29
CA HIS A 206 -11.17 -2.89 -3.52
C HIS A 206 -12.49 -3.58 -3.12
N PRO A 207 -12.89 -3.60 -1.83
CA PRO A 207 -14.10 -4.28 -1.37
C PRO A 207 -15.37 -3.84 -2.14
N PHE A 208 -15.36 -2.59 -2.62
CA PHE A 208 -16.42 -1.97 -3.40
C PHE A 208 -16.58 -2.58 -4.81
N ASN A 209 -15.48 -2.99 -5.46
CA ASN A 209 -15.53 -3.58 -6.81
C ASN A 209 -16.25 -4.93 -6.83
N ARG A 210 -16.18 -5.70 -5.73
CA ARG A 210 -16.97 -6.92 -5.59
C ARG A 210 -18.47 -6.61 -5.61
N PHE A 211 -18.89 -5.57 -4.88
CA PHE A 211 -20.31 -5.23 -4.76
C PHE A 211 -20.92 -4.77 -6.09
N ILE A 212 -20.18 -3.98 -6.88
CA ILE A 212 -20.61 -3.57 -8.23
C ILE A 212 -20.74 -4.77 -9.16
N GLY A 213 -19.78 -5.70 -9.14
CA GLY A 213 -19.83 -6.90 -9.98
C GLY A 213 -21.11 -7.72 -9.74
N TRP A 214 -21.47 -7.96 -8.49
CA TRP A 214 -22.72 -8.63 -8.15
C TRP A 214 -23.97 -7.81 -8.52
N ALA A 215 -23.95 -6.50 -8.33
CA ALA A 215 -25.06 -5.63 -8.71
C ALA A 215 -25.33 -5.65 -10.22
N VAL A 216 -24.28 -5.61 -11.05
CA VAL A 216 -24.39 -5.71 -12.52
C VAL A 216 -24.90 -7.09 -12.94
N VAL A 217 -24.40 -8.17 -12.32
CA VAL A 217 -24.89 -9.53 -12.57
C VAL A 217 -26.37 -9.67 -12.22
N ILE A 218 -26.80 -9.13 -11.07
CA ILE A 218 -28.20 -9.12 -10.66
C ILE A 218 -29.04 -8.32 -11.66
N LEU A 219 -28.56 -7.15 -12.12
CA LEU A 219 -29.26 -6.33 -13.10
C LEU A 219 -29.45 -7.06 -14.43
N ILE A 220 -28.42 -7.77 -14.90
CA ILE A 220 -28.47 -8.59 -16.12
C ILE A 220 -29.46 -9.74 -15.95
N LEU A 221 -29.44 -10.45 -14.82
CA LEU A 221 -30.38 -11.53 -14.52
C LEU A 221 -31.83 -11.05 -14.46
N LEU A 222 -32.07 -9.87 -13.87
CA LEU A 222 -33.40 -9.24 -13.86
C LEU A 222 -33.86 -8.89 -15.28
N LEU A 223 -32.97 -8.35 -16.11
CA LEU A 223 -33.27 -8.02 -17.52
C LEU A 223 -33.62 -9.28 -18.33
N LEU A 224 -32.86 -10.36 -18.16
CA LEU A 224 -33.12 -11.66 -18.82
C LEU A 224 -34.45 -12.28 -18.35
N LEU A 225 -34.80 -12.15 -17.07
CA LEU A 225 -36.08 -12.62 -16.53
C LEU A 225 -37.25 -11.85 -17.14
N ILE A 226 -37.15 -10.52 -17.26
CA ILE A 226 -38.16 -9.69 -17.91
C ILE A 226 -38.36 -10.12 -19.37
N ILE A 227 -37.27 -10.32 -20.12
CA ILE A 227 -37.33 -10.81 -21.51
C ILE A 227 -38.07 -12.16 -21.58
N LEU A 228 -37.72 -13.11 -20.71
CA LEU A 228 -38.34 -14.45 -20.68
C LEU A 228 -39.86 -14.39 -20.37
N LEU A 229 -40.26 -13.51 -19.45
CA LEU A 229 -41.66 -13.31 -19.08
C LEU A 229 -42.46 -12.63 -20.20
N THR A 230 -41.85 -11.67 -20.92
CA THR A 230 -42.49 -11.05 -22.09
C THR A 230 -42.63 -12.00 -23.28
N TYR A 231 -41.67 -12.91 -23.48
CA TYR A 231 -41.70 -13.90 -24.57
C TYR A 231 -42.75 -15.01 -24.35
N ARG A 232 -43.04 -15.37 -23.09
CA ARG A 232 -44.11 -16.33 -22.73
C ARG A 232 -45.53 -15.77 -22.82
N GLY A 233 -45.71 -14.46 -22.96
CA GLY A 233 -47.02 -13.80 -23.11
C GLY A 233 -47.52 -13.70 -24.55
N THR A 234 -46.75 -14.17 -25.53
CA THR A 234 -47.03 -14.04 -26.98
C THR A 234 -47.29 -15.37 -27.69
N THR A 235 -47.57 -16.45 -26.95
CA THR A 235 -48.05 -17.74 -27.46
C THR A 235 -49.36 -18.10 -26.79
#